data_AF-A0A382X8R7-F1
#
_entry.id   AF-A0A382X8R7-F1
#
_cell.length_a   1.000
_cell.length_b   1.000
_cell.length_c   1.000
_cell.angle_alpha   90.00
_cell.angle_beta   90.00
_cell.angle_gamma   90.00
#
_symmetry.space_group_name_H-M   'P 1'
#
loop_
_entity.id
_entity.type
_entity.pdbx_description
1 polymer ?
#
loop_
_entity_poly.entity_id
_entity_poly.type
_entity_poly.pdbx_seq_one_letter_code
_entity_poly.pdbx_strand_id
1 'polypeptide(L)' 'MDFSYTQEQQMLKESVQKFVQKNYAFDARKKIIASEEGYSKENWELFAELGWLTVPFKEEDGGFGGSAVDL' A
#
# COMPACT_ATOMS: atom_id res chain seq x y z
N MET A 1 -22.66 -10.92 -12.09
CA MET A 1 -21.24 -10.78 -11.72
C MET A 1 -21.18 -9.59 -10.79
N ASP A 2 -20.67 -9.78 -9.58
CA ASP A 2 -20.49 -8.70 -8.61
C ASP A 2 -19.08 -8.13 -8.82
N PHE A 3 -19.01 -6.80 -8.98
CA PHE A 3 -17.76 -6.05 -9.18
C PHE A 3 -17.44 -5.16 -7.97
N SER A 4 -18.15 -5.35 -6.87
CA SER A 4 -17.92 -4.64 -5.62
C SER A 4 -16.62 -5.14 -4.98
N TYR A 5 -15.92 -4.24 -4.28
CA TYR A 5 -14.78 -4.64 -3.48
C TYR A 5 -15.22 -5.55 -2.32
N THR A 6 -14.37 -6.51 -1.95
CA THR A 6 -14.46 -7.19 -0.66
C THR A 6 -14.23 -6.19 0.48
N GLN A 7 -14.55 -6.61 1.70
CA GLN A 7 -14.34 -5.77 2.88
C GLN A 7 -12.85 -5.44 3.07
N GLU A 8 -11.97 -6.42 2.85
CA GLU A 8 -10.52 -6.30 2.96
C GLU A 8 -9.97 -5.33 1.91
N GLN A 9 -10.42 -5.45 0.66
CA GLN A 9 -10.06 -4.53 -0.42
C GLN A 9 -10.49 -3.09 -0.10
N GLN A 10 -11.70 -2.91 0.44
CA GLN A 10 -12.20 -1.60 0.84
C GLN A 10 -11.37 -1.00 1.99
N MET A 11 -11.02 -1.81 3.00
CA MET A 11 -10.17 -1.37 4.11
C MET A 11 -8.76 -0.98 3.65
N LEU A 12 -8.14 -1.78 2.77
CA LEU A 12 -6.84 -1.48 2.18
C LEU A 12 -6.88 -0.15 1.42
N LYS A 13 -7.87 0.02 0.54
CA LYS A 13 -8.08 1.24 -0.24
C LYS A 13 -8.21 2.48 0.65
N GLU A 14 -9.04 2.40 1.69
CA GLU A 14 -9.23 3.51 2.62
C GLU A 14 -7.93 3.84 3.39
N SER A 15 -7.16 2.82 3.77
CA SER A 15 -5.88 2.98 4.45
C SER A 15 -4.86 3.70 3.56
N VAL A 16 -4.71 3.25 2.30
CA VAL A 16 -3.84 3.87 1.30
C VAL A 16 -4.25 5.31 1.03
N GLN A 17 -5.56 5.57 0.86
CA GLN A 17 -6.06 6.93 0.63
C GLN A 17 -5.71 7.88 1.79
N LYS A 18 -5.88 7.43 3.04
CA LYS A 18 -5.54 8.24 4.22
C LYS A 18 -4.04 8.55 4.28
N PHE A 19 -3.18 7.57 3.98
CA PHE A 19 -1.73 7.78 3.92
C PHE A 19 -1.36 8.81 2.85
N VAL A 20 -1.88 8.65 1.62
CA VAL A 20 -1.55 9.58 0.53
C VAL A 20 -1.96 11.01 0.86
N GLN A 21 -3.16 11.20 1.43
CA GLN A 21 -3.66 12.51 1.83
C GLN A 21 -2.83 13.17 2.94
N LYS A 22 -2.32 12.38 3.90
CA LYS A 22 -1.63 12.92 5.09
C LYS A 22 -0.12 13.02 4.92
N ASN A 23 0.49 12.06 4.23
CA ASN A 23 1.93 11.83 4.28
C ASN A 23 2.60 11.88 2.90
N TYR A 24 1.84 11.82 1.81
CA TYR A 24 2.38 11.70 0.45
C TYR A 24 1.93 12.83 -0.48
N ALA A 25 1.91 14.06 0.04
CA ALA A 25 1.67 15.25 -0.77
C ALA A 25 2.75 15.43 -1.85
N PHE A 26 2.45 16.23 -2.87
CA PHE A 26 3.30 16.40 -4.04
C PHE A 26 4.74 16.85 -3.70
N ASP A 27 4.90 17.73 -2.71
CA ASP A 27 6.23 18.16 -2.26
C ASP A 27 7.01 17.06 -1.55
N ALA A 28 6.35 16.23 -0.74
CA ALA A 28 6.97 15.05 -0.12
C ALA A 28 7.46 14.07 -1.20
N ARG A 29 6.61 13.79 -2.19
CA ARG A 29 6.99 12.95 -3.35
C ARG A 29 8.19 13.50 -4.11
N LYS A 30 8.22 14.80 -4.40
CA LYS A 30 9.38 15.44 -5.10
C LYS A 30 10.68 15.26 -4.32
N LYS A 31 10.65 15.45 -2.99
CA LYS A 31 11.83 15.26 -2.14
C LYS A 31 12.32 13.81 -2.17
N ILE A 32 11.41 12.85 -2.11
CA ILE A 32 11.73 11.42 -2.16
C ILE A 32 12.37 11.05 -3.51
N ILE A 33 11.80 11.49 -4.63
CA ILE A 33 12.33 11.18 -5.96
C ILE A 33 13.71 11.81 -6.19
N ALA A 34 13.97 12.96 -5.56
CA ALA A 34 15.27 13.63 -5.64
C ALA A 34 16.31 13.04 -4.66
N SER A 35 15.94 12.10 -3.78
CA SER A 35 16.90 11.42 -2.91
C SER A 35 17.74 10.41 -3.71
N GLU A 36 18.88 9.99 -3.13
CA GLU A 36 19.77 9.02 -3.75
C GLU A 36 19.06 7.68 -4.02
N GLU A 37 18.24 7.22 -3.08
CA GLU A 37 17.47 5.99 -3.24
C GLU A 37 16.25 6.12 -4.18
N GLY A 38 15.73 7.34 -4.38
CA GLY A 38 14.51 7.59 -5.17
C GLY A 38 13.21 7.05 -4.54
N TYR A 39 13.29 6.44 -3.35
CA TYR A 39 12.17 5.97 -2.54
C TYR A 39 12.43 6.26 -1.05
N SER A 40 11.37 6.27 -0.24
CA SER A 40 11.48 6.45 1.21
C SER A 40 11.49 5.09 1.90
N LYS A 41 12.60 4.76 2.58
CA LYS A 41 12.73 3.55 3.41
C LYS A 41 11.68 3.54 4.54
N GLU A 42 11.50 4.67 5.22
CA GLU A 42 10.49 4.83 6.29
C GLU A 42 9.07 4.54 5.79
N ASN A 43 8.69 5.01 4.60
CA ASN A 43 7.37 4.69 4.03
C ASN A 43 7.25 3.19 3.73
N TRP A 44 8.30 2.55 3.20
CA TRP A 44 8.30 1.11 2.93
C TRP A 44 8.20 0.27 4.20
N GLU A 45 8.88 0.67 5.27
CA GLU A 45 8.76 0.06 6.59
C GLU A 45 7.32 0.21 7.12
N LEU A 46 6.74 1.41 7.03
CA LEU A 46 5.35 1.64 7.41
C LEU A 46 4.38 0.76 6.59
N PHE A 47 4.60 0.59 5.28
CA PHE A 47 3.74 -0.28 4.46
C PHE A 47 3.83 -1.74 4.90
N ALA A 48 5.01 -2.20 5.34
CA ALA A 48 5.19 -3.53 5.90
C ALA A 48 4.45 -3.68 7.24
N GLU A 49 4.56 -2.69 8.14
CA GLU A 49 3.86 -2.66 9.43
C GLU A 49 2.34 -2.65 9.27
N LEU A 50 1.83 -1.95 8.25
CA LEU A 50 0.41 -1.92 7.90
C LEU A 50 -0.07 -3.18 7.15
N GLY A 51 0.84 -4.11 6.83
CA GLY A 51 0.54 -5.36 6.13
C GLY A 51 0.24 -5.20 4.62
N TRP A 52 0.44 -4.02 4.04
CA TRP A 52 0.10 -3.79 2.63
C TRP A 52 0.95 -4.63 1.67
N LEU A 53 2.19 -4.90 2.07
CA LEU A 53 3.11 -5.68 1.25
C LEU A 53 2.78 -7.18 1.25
N THR A 54 1.90 -7.64 2.14
CA THR A 54 1.52 -9.05 2.22
C THR A 54 0.34 -9.39 1.32
N VAL A 55 -0.33 -8.38 0.75
CA VAL A 55 -1.50 -8.51 -0.13
C VAL A 55 -1.33 -9.55 -1.24
N PRO A 56 -0.25 -9.56 -2.03
CA PRO A 56 -0.12 -10.49 -3.15
C PRO A 56 0.29 -11.92 -2.77
N PHE A 57 0.66 -12.14 -1.51
CA PHE A 57 1.14 -13.44 -1.03
C PHE A 57 -0.02 -14.28 -0.53
N LYS A 58 0.12 -15.60 -0.59
CA LYS A 58 -0.92 -16.51 -0.10
C LYS A 58 -0.99 -16.51 1.42
N GLU A 59 -2.13 -16.89 1.97
CA GLU A 59 -2.32 -17.04 3.43
C GLU A 59 -1.34 -18.03 4.06
N GLU A 60 -0.93 -19.08 3.34
CA GLU A 60 0.08 -20.06 3.81
C GLU A 60 1.46 -19.43 4.08
N ASP A 61 1.75 -18.31 3.42
CA ASP A 61 2.99 -17.53 3.56
C ASP A 61 2.78 -16.29 4.46
N GLY A 62 1.61 -16.14 5.08
CA GLY A 62 1.23 -14.98 5.90
C GLY A 62 0.69 -13.77 5.11
N GLY A 63 0.27 -13.99 3.86
CA GLY A 63 -0.35 -12.97 3.00
C GLY A 63 -1.87 -12.99 2.99
N PHE A 64 -2.48 -12.09 2.20
CA PHE A 64 -3.94 -11.96 2.09
C PHE A 64 -4.55 -12.65 0.86
N GLY A 65 -3.75 -13.37 0.08
CA GLY A 65 -4.21 -14.08 -1.12
C GLY A 65 -4.75 -13.18 -2.22
N GLY A 66 -4.37 -11.90 -2.21
CA GLY A 66 -4.77 -10.89 -3.18
C GLY A 66 -4.27 -11.24 -4.57
N SER A 67 -5.07 -10.86 -5.56
CA SER A 67 -4.82 -11.06 -6.98
C SER A 67 -4.27 -9.78 -7.63
N ALA A 68 -3.96 -9.82 -8.93
CA ALA A 68 -3.47 -8.65 -9.65
C ALA A 68 -4.47 -7.46 -9.71
N VAL A 69 -5.76 -7.67 -9.42
CA VAL A 69 -6.73 -6.57 -9.32
C VAL A 69 -6.67 -5.84 -7.96
N ASP A 70 -5.90 -6.39 -7.01
CA ASP A 70 -5.75 -5.87 -5.64
C ASP A 70 -4.49 -5.01 -5.46
N LEU A 71 -3.61 -4.96 -6.48
CA LEU A 71 -2.36 -4.19 -6.52
C LEU A 71 -2.50 -2.98 -7.46
#